data_AF-A0A2V5PA73-F1
#
_entry.id   AF-A0A2V5PA73-F1
#
_cell.length_a   1.000
_cell.length_b   1.000
_cell.length_c   1.000
_cell.angle_alpha   90.00
_cell.angle_beta   90.00
_cell.angle_gamma   90.00
#
_symmetry.space_group_name_H-M   'P 1'
#
loop_
_entity.id
_entity.type
_entity.pdbx_description
1 polymer ?
#
loop_
_entity_poly.entity_id
_entity_poly.type
_entity_poly.pdbx_seq_one_letter_code
_entity_poly.pdbx_strand_id
1 'polypeptide(L)'
;LDEGQAQFTFSAWLASYGTPDTNPDQPYLTVQFYDANSSAIGSPFALDRALTNYWVRNADPLDLTPASAGSHQWGKYVRTSLIPAHARTATVGIGSSPNTLVLGAPDTYVDLVKLDVVPCTNAITRGLVAHLEFDGDYSDASGNGVVGQPINGPTFEAGQIGQGVRLTTTKDGVVNKYVSLGYPDVLKFGSDATGDATDFSFSFWAKIYEQADDQAFLSNKNWDSGGNPGFVIATESDGMKWNVNDDVP
;
A
#
# COMPACT_ATOMS: atom_id res chain seq x y z
N LEU A 1 16.64 7.86 -1.81
CA LEU A 1 16.29 7.93 -0.37
C LEU A 1 15.42 9.14 -0.08
N ASP A 2 15.80 10.32 -0.56
CA ASP A 2 15.16 11.60 -0.25
C ASP A 2 13.67 11.67 -0.54
N GLU A 3 13.20 10.99 -1.59
CA GLU A 3 11.78 10.90 -1.96
C GLU A 3 11.10 9.60 -1.45
N GLY A 4 11.65 8.91 -0.45
CA GLY A 4 11.08 7.65 0.07
C GLY A 4 11.28 6.44 -0.85
N GLN A 5 12.12 6.56 -1.88
CA GLN A 5 12.38 5.52 -2.89
C GLN A 5 13.37 4.43 -2.44
N ALA A 6 13.46 4.12 -1.15
CA ALA A 6 14.26 3.01 -0.65
C ALA A 6 13.41 2.15 0.28
N GLN A 7 13.71 0.86 0.32
CA GLN A 7 13.03 -0.09 1.17
C GLN A 7 13.98 -0.58 2.23
N PHE A 8 13.44 -0.84 3.41
CA PHE A 8 14.13 -1.60 4.42
C PHE A 8 13.44 -2.94 4.67
N THR A 9 14.24 -3.95 5.01
CA THR A 9 13.78 -5.19 5.61
C THR A 9 14.41 -5.30 7.00
N PHE A 10 13.56 -5.28 8.01
CA PHE A 10 13.93 -5.46 9.40
C PHE A 10 13.55 -6.86 9.87
N SER A 11 14.50 -7.60 10.42
CA SER A 11 14.25 -8.96 10.87
C SER A 11 15.05 -9.33 12.10
N ALA A 12 14.50 -10.24 12.89
CA ALA A 12 15.14 -10.78 14.08
C ALA A 12 14.60 -12.18 14.40
N TRP A 13 15.34 -12.93 15.20
CA TRP A 13 14.83 -14.08 15.92
C TRP A 13 14.52 -13.63 17.35
N LEU A 14 13.32 -13.97 17.82
CA LEU A 14 12.80 -13.56 19.11
C LEU A 14 12.42 -14.81 19.91
N ALA A 15 12.69 -14.83 21.21
CA ALA A 15 12.21 -15.86 22.13
C ALA A 15 11.91 -15.24 23.51
N SER A 16 10.88 -15.77 24.19
CA SER A 16 10.66 -15.45 25.60
C SER A 16 11.55 -16.31 26.48
N TYR A 17 12.07 -15.74 27.56
CA TYR A 17 12.70 -16.50 28.64
C TYR A 17 11.62 -17.01 29.61
N GLY A 18 11.85 -18.02 30.45
CA GLY A 18 10.90 -18.36 31.53
C GLY A 18 10.44 -19.82 31.65
N THR A 19 11.22 -20.79 31.20
CA THR A 19 11.21 -22.08 31.90
C THR A 19 12.65 -22.46 32.26
N PRO A 20 12.95 -22.65 33.56
CA PRO A 20 11.99 -22.88 34.66
C PRO A 20 11.38 -21.63 35.34
N ASP A 21 11.67 -20.39 34.92
CA ASP A 21 11.25 -19.17 35.66
C ASP A 21 9.83 -18.65 35.35
N THR A 22 9.01 -18.44 36.40
CA THR A 22 7.55 -18.20 36.31
C THR A 22 7.08 -16.89 35.66
N ASN A 23 7.96 -16.04 35.10
CA ASN A 23 7.63 -14.70 34.55
C ASN A 23 8.26 -14.46 33.15
N PRO A 24 7.73 -15.04 32.07
CA PRO A 24 8.29 -14.87 30.74
C PRO A 24 7.98 -13.51 30.11
N ASP A 25 8.98 -12.62 29.98
CA ASP A 25 8.84 -11.40 29.19
C ASP A 25 9.03 -11.67 27.69
N GLN A 26 8.46 -10.79 26.88
CA GLN A 26 8.47 -10.89 25.43
C GLN A 26 9.35 -9.78 24.85
N PRO A 27 10.31 -10.12 23.98
CA PRO A 27 11.13 -9.13 23.31
C PRO A 27 10.32 -8.23 22.37
N TYR A 28 10.76 -6.99 22.28
CA TYR A 28 10.22 -5.94 21.44
C TYR A 28 11.35 -5.19 20.77
N LEU A 29 11.30 -5.11 19.45
CA LEU A 29 12.30 -4.42 18.66
C LEU A 29 11.66 -3.29 17.89
N THR A 30 12.35 -2.16 17.81
CA THR A 30 11.89 -1.00 17.06
C THR A 30 12.92 -0.55 16.04
N VAL A 31 12.45 0.04 14.96
CA VAL A 31 13.24 0.88 14.04
C VAL A 31 12.60 2.24 13.99
N GLN A 32 13.30 3.27 14.47
CA GLN A 32 12.89 4.66 14.34
C GLN A 32 13.76 5.36 13.29
N PHE A 33 13.14 6.07 12.35
CA PHE A 33 13.83 6.88 11.37
C PHE A 33 13.89 8.35 11.80
N TYR A 34 14.93 9.05 11.37
CA TYR A 34 15.16 10.46 11.68
C TYR A 34 15.57 11.23 10.43
N ASP A 35 15.22 12.52 10.39
CA ASP A 35 15.60 13.45 9.35
C ASP A 35 17.05 13.93 9.49
N ALA A 36 17.47 14.87 8.64
CA ALA A 36 18.81 15.46 8.66
C ALA A 36 19.13 16.26 9.95
N ASN A 37 18.11 16.66 10.69
CA ASN A 37 18.22 17.41 11.94
C ASN A 37 18.07 16.52 13.17
N SER A 38 18.06 15.19 13.00
CA SER A 38 17.83 14.20 14.06
C SER A 38 16.43 14.27 14.69
N SER A 39 15.45 14.83 13.97
CA SER A 39 14.04 14.78 14.38
C SER A 39 13.42 13.45 13.95
N ALA A 40 12.65 12.82 14.84
CA ALA A 40 11.98 11.55 14.54
C ALA A 40 10.92 11.74 13.45
N ILE A 41 10.93 10.85 12.46
CA ILE A 41 9.93 10.83 11.37
C ILE A 41 8.92 9.72 11.66
N GLY A 42 7.68 10.11 11.93
CA GLY A 42 6.58 9.18 12.23
C GLY A 42 6.84 8.30 13.46
N SER A 43 5.98 7.30 13.63
CA SER A 43 6.08 6.32 14.72
C SER A 43 7.09 5.20 14.41
N PRO A 44 7.73 4.60 15.42
CA PRO A 44 8.66 3.50 15.21
C PRO A 44 7.99 2.27 14.57
N PHE A 45 8.70 1.59 13.68
CA PHE A 45 8.32 0.29 13.17
C PHE A 45 8.69 -0.78 14.19
N ALA A 46 7.74 -1.57 14.67
CA ALA A 46 8.00 -2.59 15.68
C ALA A 46 7.87 -4.04 15.18
N LEU A 47 8.65 -4.92 15.80
CA LEU A 47 8.42 -6.36 15.88
C LEU A 47 8.09 -6.69 17.33
N ASP A 48 6.89 -7.21 17.57
CA ASP A 48 6.41 -7.52 18.91
C ASP A 48 6.00 -8.98 18.99
N ARG A 49 6.75 -9.75 19.79
CA ARG A 49 6.45 -11.17 19.96
C ARG A 49 5.06 -11.39 20.57
N ALA A 50 4.56 -10.50 21.42
CA ALA A 50 3.26 -10.64 22.06
C ALA A 50 2.08 -10.51 21.08
N LEU A 51 2.25 -9.76 19.99
CA LEU A 51 1.20 -9.53 18.98
C LEU A 51 1.32 -10.44 17.77
N THR A 52 2.38 -11.25 17.66
CA THR A 52 2.70 -12.12 16.50
C THR A 52 2.74 -11.42 15.15
N ASN A 53 2.71 -10.09 15.13
CA ASN A 53 2.81 -9.31 13.92
C ASN A 53 4.16 -9.59 13.23
N TYR A 54 4.12 -9.86 11.92
CA TYR A 54 5.32 -10.12 11.12
C TYR A 54 6.11 -11.40 11.51
N TRP A 55 5.51 -12.32 12.27
CA TRP A 55 6.05 -13.66 12.48
C TRP A 55 6.02 -14.44 11.16
N VAL A 56 7.09 -15.20 10.88
CA VAL A 56 7.26 -15.96 9.63
C VAL A 56 7.29 -17.46 9.89
N ARG A 57 8.07 -17.90 10.88
CA ARG A 57 8.25 -19.33 11.20
C ARG A 57 8.96 -19.51 12.55
N ASN A 58 8.88 -20.71 13.11
CA ASN A 58 9.75 -21.11 14.22
C ASN A 58 11.09 -21.65 13.73
N ALA A 59 12.03 -21.80 14.67
CA ALA A 59 13.34 -22.38 14.40
C ALA A 59 13.23 -23.88 14.12
N ASP A 60 12.28 -24.57 14.79
CA ASP A 60 11.85 -25.90 14.38
C ASP A 60 10.95 -25.77 13.14
N PRO A 61 11.35 -26.28 11.97
CA PRO A 61 10.57 -26.18 10.75
C PRO A 61 9.28 -27.02 10.78
N LEU A 62 9.16 -27.96 11.72
CA LEU A 62 7.95 -28.78 11.92
C LEU A 62 6.95 -28.09 12.85
N ASP A 63 7.38 -27.09 13.62
CA ASP A 63 6.50 -26.32 14.47
C ASP A 63 5.93 -25.11 13.71
N LEU A 64 4.65 -25.24 13.35
CA LEU A 64 3.89 -24.20 12.64
C LEU A 64 3.05 -23.34 13.59
N THR A 65 3.18 -23.50 14.91
CA THR A 65 2.41 -22.73 15.88
C THR A 65 2.97 -21.31 16.00
N PRO A 66 2.17 -20.26 15.82
CA PRO A 66 2.65 -18.91 16.06
C PRO A 66 3.11 -18.75 17.51
N ALA A 67 4.23 -18.06 17.69
CA ALA A 67 4.78 -17.79 19.01
C ALA A 67 3.75 -17.06 19.89
N SER A 68 3.44 -17.61 21.06
CA SER A 68 2.61 -16.95 22.07
C SER A 68 3.43 -16.57 23.30
N ALA A 69 2.85 -15.74 24.18
CA ALA A 69 3.49 -15.32 25.42
C ALA A 69 3.94 -16.51 26.31
N GLY A 70 3.25 -17.63 26.25
CA GLY A 70 3.59 -18.86 26.97
C GLY A 70 4.57 -19.81 26.24
N SER A 71 5.04 -19.45 25.03
CA SER A 71 5.93 -20.29 24.22
C SER A 71 7.36 -19.74 24.21
N HIS A 72 8.35 -20.61 24.44
CA HIS A 72 9.78 -20.25 24.51
C HIS A 72 10.55 -20.53 23.22
N GLN A 73 9.84 -20.87 22.15
CA GLN A 73 10.47 -21.21 20.89
C GLN A 73 11.00 -19.97 20.18
N TRP A 74 12.17 -20.10 19.57
CA TRP A 74 12.69 -19.10 18.65
C TRP A 74 11.74 -18.93 17.47
N GLY A 75 11.20 -17.73 17.31
CA GLY A 75 10.38 -17.32 16.17
C GLY A 75 11.13 -16.30 15.31
N LYS A 76 11.10 -16.47 13.99
CA LYS A 76 11.62 -15.50 13.03
C LYS A 76 10.56 -14.45 12.74
N TYR A 77 10.97 -13.20 12.83
CA TYR A 77 10.15 -12.04 12.49
C TYR A 77 10.80 -11.29 11.34
N VAL A 78 10.01 -10.88 10.36
CA VAL A 78 10.47 -10.13 9.18
C VAL A 78 9.43 -9.09 8.80
N ARG A 79 9.80 -7.82 8.84
CA ARG A 79 9.00 -6.70 8.36
C ARG A 79 9.73 -5.99 7.25
N THR A 80 9.04 -5.75 6.15
CA THR A 80 9.57 -4.99 5.02
C THR A 80 8.68 -3.79 4.78
N SER A 81 9.26 -2.59 4.67
CA SER A 81 8.51 -1.36 4.41
C SER A 81 9.36 -0.31 3.71
N LEU A 82 8.73 0.77 3.25
CA LEU A 82 9.44 1.92 2.71
C LEU A 82 10.20 2.65 3.81
N ILE A 83 11.38 3.13 3.47
CA ILE A 83 12.06 4.12 4.28
C ILE A 83 11.29 5.44 4.12
N PRO A 84 10.88 6.10 5.22
CA PRO A 84 10.18 7.37 5.14
C PRO A 84 10.93 8.40 4.30
N ALA A 85 10.20 9.26 3.58
CA ALA A 85 10.79 10.36 2.84
C ALA A 85 11.67 11.22 3.76
N HIS A 86 12.76 11.76 3.22
CA HIS A 86 13.75 12.56 3.95
C HIS A 86 14.51 11.87 5.10
N ALA A 87 14.28 10.59 5.37
CA ALA A 87 15.06 9.87 6.38
C ALA A 87 16.56 9.86 6.03
N ARG A 88 17.39 10.02 7.06
CA ARG A 88 18.86 10.04 6.97
C ARG A 88 19.51 8.99 7.85
N THR A 89 18.96 8.79 9.04
CA THR A 89 19.46 7.82 10.00
C THR A 89 18.31 6.98 10.54
N ALA A 90 18.64 5.78 11.03
CA ALA A 90 17.72 4.93 11.75
C ALA A 90 18.37 4.43 13.02
N THR A 91 17.59 4.29 14.09
CA THR A 91 18.01 3.63 15.32
C THR A 91 17.22 2.34 15.50
N VAL A 92 17.90 1.27 15.90
CA VAL A 92 17.28 0.01 16.26
C VAL A 92 17.22 -0.07 17.79
N GLY A 93 16.01 -0.10 18.34
CA GLY A 93 15.77 -0.31 19.76
C GLY A 93 15.51 -1.78 20.06
N ILE A 94 15.98 -2.24 21.22
CA ILE A 94 15.71 -3.58 21.76
C ILE A 94 15.23 -3.37 23.20
N GLY A 95 14.10 -3.98 23.56
CA GLY A 95 13.55 -3.89 24.91
C GLY A 95 12.42 -4.87 25.16
N SER A 96 11.68 -4.62 26.23
CA SER A 96 10.49 -5.38 26.64
C SER A 96 9.25 -4.92 25.89
N SER A 97 8.40 -5.87 25.53
CA SER A 97 7.13 -5.56 24.88
C SER A 97 6.19 -4.83 25.83
N PRO A 98 5.59 -3.71 25.41
CA PRO A 98 4.62 -2.98 26.23
C PRO A 98 3.33 -3.78 26.47
N ASN A 99 3.16 -4.93 25.79
CA ASN A 99 1.96 -5.75 25.83
C ASN A 99 2.06 -6.96 26.79
N THR A 100 3.17 -7.14 27.51
CA THR A 100 3.40 -8.35 28.32
C THR A 100 2.83 -8.26 29.72
N LEU A 101 2.46 -7.06 30.19
CA LEU A 101 1.92 -6.79 31.53
C LEU A 101 2.81 -7.32 32.70
N VAL A 102 4.05 -7.74 32.42
CA VAL A 102 5.00 -8.27 33.42
C VAL A 102 5.76 -7.11 34.06
N LEU A 103 5.80 -7.07 35.39
CA LEU A 103 6.55 -6.08 36.19
C LEU A 103 7.85 -6.70 36.73
N GLY A 104 8.93 -5.92 36.80
CA GLY A 104 10.21 -6.34 37.39
C GLY A 104 11.40 -6.15 36.45
N ALA A 105 12.40 -7.04 36.56
CA ALA A 105 13.55 -7.14 35.67
C ALA A 105 13.51 -8.48 34.90
N PRO A 106 12.53 -8.67 34.00
CA PRO A 106 12.41 -9.92 33.28
C PRO A 106 13.42 -9.99 32.11
N ASP A 107 13.86 -11.20 31.78
CA ASP A 107 14.81 -11.44 30.70
C ASP A 107 14.11 -11.68 29.36
N THR A 108 14.70 -11.19 28.27
CA THR A 108 14.26 -11.47 26.90
C THR A 108 15.45 -11.88 26.04
N TYR A 109 15.21 -12.69 25.00
CA TYR A 109 16.25 -13.11 24.07
C TYR A 109 15.95 -12.62 22.66
N VAL A 110 16.96 -11.98 22.09
CA VAL A 110 16.96 -11.48 20.73
C VAL A 110 18.23 -11.98 20.06
N ASP A 111 18.11 -12.53 18.86
CA ASP A 111 19.24 -12.96 18.05
C ASP A 111 19.08 -12.53 16.58
N LEU A 112 20.22 -12.35 15.90
CA LEU A 112 20.35 -11.99 14.49
C LEU A 112 19.44 -10.84 14.05
N VAL A 113 19.61 -9.68 14.70
CA VAL A 113 18.95 -8.43 14.31
C VAL A 113 19.57 -7.91 13.02
N LYS A 114 18.76 -7.73 11.99
CA LYS A 114 19.19 -7.28 10.67
C LYS A 114 18.28 -6.17 10.15
N LEU A 115 18.90 -5.08 9.70
CA LEU A 115 18.25 -4.01 8.95
C LEU A 115 18.91 -3.92 7.57
N ASP A 116 18.29 -4.54 6.58
CA ASP A 116 18.74 -4.44 5.19
C ASP A 116 18.10 -3.23 4.54
N VAL A 117 18.88 -2.43 3.81
CA VAL A 117 18.39 -1.30 3.04
C VAL A 117 18.75 -1.49 1.58
N VAL A 118 17.76 -1.43 0.70
CA VAL A 118 17.94 -1.57 -0.75
C VAL A 118 17.29 -0.40 -1.48
N PRO A 119 17.94 0.16 -2.52
CA PRO A 119 17.30 1.10 -3.44
C PRO A 119 16.08 0.45 -4.10
N CYS A 120 14.99 1.18 -4.24
CA CYS A 120 13.83 0.69 -5.00
C CYS A 120 14.14 0.78 -6.50
N THR A 121 14.51 -0.32 -7.15
CA THR A 121 14.74 -0.34 -8.60
C THR A 121 13.46 -0.38 -9.43
N ASN A 122 12.30 -0.64 -8.80
CA ASN A 122 11.00 -0.76 -9.46
C ASN A 122 10.00 0.28 -8.92
N ALA A 123 10.40 1.55 -8.83
CA ALA A 123 9.61 2.59 -8.16
C ALA A 123 8.19 2.75 -8.73
N ILE A 124 7.99 2.56 -10.04
CA ILE A 124 6.69 2.78 -10.70
C ILE A 124 5.65 1.67 -10.42
N THR A 125 6.10 0.44 -10.10
CA THR A 125 5.18 -0.65 -9.74
C THR A 125 4.97 -0.78 -8.23
N ARG A 126 5.62 0.06 -7.41
CA ARG A 126 5.47 0.05 -5.95
C ARG A 126 4.30 0.94 -5.55
N GLY A 127 3.36 0.37 -4.80
CA GLY A 127 2.08 1.04 -4.53
C GLY A 127 1.12 1.00 -5.71
N LEU A 128 1.42 0.19 -6.74
CA LEU A 128 0.52 -0.05 -7.85
C LEU A 128 -0.71 -0.82 -7.34
N VAL A 129 -1.85 -0.14 -7.31
CA VAL A 129 -3.11 -0.68 -6.82
C VAL A 129 -3.94 -1.35 -7.92
N ALA A 130 -3.73 -0.95 -9.18
CA ALA A 130 -4.38 -1.52 -10.35
C ALA A 130 -3.47 -1.35 -11.57
N HIS A 131 -3.43 -2.36 -12.43
CA HIS A 131 -2.72 -2.30 -13.71
C HIS A 131 -3.52 -3.03 -14.77
N LEU A 132 -4.24 -2.27 -15.59
CA LEU A 132 -5.08 -2.80 -16.67
C LEU A 132 -4.33 -2.59 -17.99
N GLU A 133 -3.75 -3.67 -18.49
CA GLU A 133 -2.99 -3.65 -19.75
C GLU A 133 -3.90 -3.48 -20.96
N PHE A 134 -5.16 -3.95 -20.83
CA PHE A 134 -6.15 -3.98 -21.91
C PHE A 134 -5.66 -4.70 -23.18
N ASP A 135 -4.82 -5.72 -23.02
CA ASP A 135 -4.31 -6.52 -24.14
C ASP A 135 -5.21 -7.72 -24.43
N GLY A 136 -6.45 -7.44 -24.86
CA GLY A 136 -7.44 -8.45 -25.21
C GLY A 136 -8.30 -8.96 -24.05
N ASP A 137 -8.03 -8.52 -22.82
CA ASP A 137 -8.88 -8.75 -21.66
C ASP A 137 -8.91 -7.55 -20.69
N TYR A 138 -9.59 -7.73 -19.56
CA TYR A 138 -9.77 -6.71 -18.52
C TYR A 138 -9.07 -7.11 -17.20
N SER A 139 -8.08 -7.99 -17.28
CA SER A 139 -7.39 -8.51 -16.11
C SER A 139 -6.53 -7.44 -15.42
N ASP A 140 -6.36 -7.59 -14.11
CA ASP A 140 -5.48 -6.74 -13.31
C ASP A 140 -4.12 -7.41 -13.14
N ALA A 141 -3.12 -6.87 -13.81
CA ALA A 141 -1.74 -7.33 -13.74
C ALA A 141 -1.01 -6.87 -12.47
N SER A 142 -1.61 -6.01 -11.64
CA SER A 142 -1.00 -5.59 -10.35
C SER A 142 -1.06 -6.69 -9.29
N GLY A 143 -1.99 -7.65 -9.44
CA GLY A 143 -2.22 -8.73 -8.49
C GLY A 143 -3.13 -8.39 -7.31
N ASN A 144 -3.74 -7.19 -7.30
CA ASN A 144 -4.65 -6.75 -6.22
C ASN A 144 -6.12 -7.11 -6.48
N GLY A 145 -6.43 -7.75 -7.61
CA GLY A 145 -7.76 -8.24 -7.93
C GLY A 145 -8.72 -7.14 -8.42
N VAL A 146 -8.19 -6.03 -8.93
CA VAL A 146 -8.99 -4.91 -9.47
C VAL A 146 -9.39 -5.20 -10.92
N VAL A 147 -10.10 -6.32 -11.13
CA VAL A 147 -10.47 -6.79 -12.47
C VAL A 147 -11.54 -5.90 -13.09
N GLY A 148 -11.25 -5.35 -14.28
CA GLY A 148 -12.16 -4.49 -15.01
C GLY A 148 -13.42 -5.23 -15.45
N GLN A 149 -14.58 -4.59 -15.26
CA GLN A 149 -15.89 -5.10 -15.66
C GLN A 149 -16.39 -4.30 -16.86
N PRO A 150 -16.43 -4.89 -18.07
CA PRO A 150 -16.91 -4.19 -19.26
C PRO A 150 -18.40 -3.92 -19.18
N ILE A 151 -18.80 -2.66 -19.40
CA ILE A 151 -20.21 -2.25 -19.46
C ILE A 151 -20.53 -1.77 -20.87
N ASN A 152 -21.67 -2.26 -21.40
CA ASN A 152 -22.17 -1.97 -22.75
C ASN A 152 -21.22 -2.42 -23.90
N GLY A 153 -20.33 -3.36 -23.61
CA GLY A 153 -19.47 -4.03 -24.59
C GLY A 153 -18.40 -3.13 -25.23
N PRO A 154 -17.42 -2.62 -24.46
CA PRO A 154 -16.18 -2.11 -25.02
C PRO A 154 -15.47 -3.17 -25.86
N THR A 155 -14.66 -2.73 -26.81
CA THR A 155 -13.89 -3.61 -27.70
C THR A 155 -12.41 -3.34 -27.53
N PHE A 156 -11.55 -4.18 -28.11
CA PHE A 156 -10.10 -3.96 -28.14
C PHE A 156 -9.65 -3.62 -29.55
N GLU A 157 -8.61 -2.79 -29.66
CA GLU A 157 -7.93 -2.46 -30.91
C GLU A 157 -6.43 -2.24 -30.66
N ALA A 158 -5.62 -2.04 -31.70
CA ALA A 158 -4.19 -1.81 -31.52
C ALA A 158 -3.91 -0.56 -30.65
N GLY A 159 -3.15 -0.76 -29.57
CA GLY A 159 -2.76 0.27 -28.61
C GLY A 159 -1.33 0.76 -28.83
N GLN A 160 -0.83 1.55 -27.88
CA GLN A 160 0.57 2.00 -27.88
C GLN A 160 1.54 0.82 -27.67
N ILE A 161 1.13 -0.16 -26.86
CA ILE A 161 1.81 -1.43 -26.61
C ILE A 161 0.70 -2.49 -26.68
N GLY A 162 0.85 -3.53 -27.51
CA GLY A 162 -0.19 -4.55 -27.68
C GLY A 162 -1.52 -3.95 -28.15
N GLN A 163 -2.61 -4.34 -27.51
CA GLN A 163 -3.93 -3.73 -27.70
C GLN A 163 -4.25 -2.70 -26.60
N GLY A 164 -5.30 -1.92 -26.83
CA GLY A 164 -5.93 -1.07 -25.82
C GLY A 164 -7.45 -1.19 -25.91
N VAL A 165 -8.13 -0.76 -24.85
CA VAL A 165 -9.59 -0.75 -24.80
C VAL A 165 -10.13 0.45 -25.60
N ARG A 166 -11.06 0.17 -26.52
CA ARG A 166 -11.84 1.15 -27.25
C ARG A 166 -13.15 1.39 -26.52
N LEU A 167 -13.28 2.60 -26.00
CA LEU A 167 -14.51 3.13 -25.42
C LEU A 167 -15.22 3.96 -26.48
N THR A 168 -16.54 3.80 -26.58
CA THR A 168 -17.37 4.60 -27.50
C THR A 168 -18.53 5.13 -26.69
N THR A 169 -18.67 6.45 -26.73
CA THR A 169 -19.73 7.17 -26.03
C THR A 169 -20.33 8.20 -26.98
N THR A 170 -21.61 8.49 -26.82
CA THR A 170 -22.30 9.57 -27.55
C THR A 170 -22.69 10.67 -26.58
N LYS A 171 -22.78 11.91 -27.08
CA LYS A 171 -23.12 13.09 -26.27
C LYS A 171 -24.48 12.95 -25.57
N ASP A 172 -25.44 12.29 -26.22
CA ASP A 172 -26.77 12.01 -25.69
C ASP A 172 -26.80 10.84 -24.68
N GLY A 173 -25.66 10.19 -24.43
CA GLY A 173 -25.53 9.06 -23.51
C GLY A 173 -26.15 7.75 -23.98
N VAL A 174 -26.75 7.72 -25.18
CA VAL A 174 -27.41 6.51 -25.73
C VAL A 174 -26.41 5.38 -25.93
N VAL A 175 -25.22 5.72 -26.41
CA VAL A 175 -24.06 4.82 -26.39
C VAL A 175 -23.17 5.27 -25.24
N ASN A 176 -22.91 4.37 -24.29
CA ASN A 176 -21.99 4.65 -23.19
C ASN A 176 -21.21 3.40 -22.81
N LYS A 177 -20.11 3.13 -23.51
CA LYS A 177 -19.23 1.98 -23.23
C LYS A 177 -18.09 2.39 -22.31
N TYR A 178 -17.91 1.65 -21.23
CA TYR A 178 -16.87 1.91 -20.24
C TYR A 178 -16.46 0.62 -19.53
N VAL A 179 -15.38 0.71 -18.75
CA VAL A 179 -14.94 -0.37 -17.85
C VAL A 179 -15.12 0.12 -16.43
N SER A 180 -15.90 -0.61 -15.63
CA SER A 180 -16.07 -0.35 -14.20
C SER A 180 -15.05 -1.14 -13.40
N LEU A 181 -14.47 -0.54 -12.35
CA LEU A 181 -13.58 -1.27 -11.42
C LEU A 181 -14.32 -1.76 -10.17
N GLY A 182 -15.63 -1.49 -10.04
CA GLY A 182 -16.46 -2.00 -8.93
C GLY A 182 -16.25 -1.34 -7.56
N TYR A 183 -15.43 -0.28 -7.48
CA TYR A 183 -15.13 0.47 -6.25
C TYR A 183 -14.65 -0.37 -5.04
N PRO A 184 -13.67 -1.28 -5.21
CA PRO A 184 -13.11 -2.09 -4.13
C PRO A 184 -12.34 -1.23 -3.12
N ASP A 185 -12.15 -1.77 -1.92
CA ASP A 185 -11.48 -1.06 -0.81
C ASP A 185 -10.07 -0.56 -1.17
N VAL A 186 -9.34 -1.29 -2.01
CA VAL A 186 -7.99 -0.91 -2.46
C VAL A 186 -7.95 0.38 -3.30
N LEU A 187 -9.10 0.81 -3.84
CA LEU A 187 -9.24 2.08 -4.58
C LEU A 187 -9.85 3.21 -3.74
N LYS A 188 -10.06 2.99 -2.44
CA LYS A 188 -10.55 4.03 -1.52
C LYS A 188 -9.34 4.76 -0.95
N PHE A 189 -8.93 5.84 -1.62
CA PHE A 189 -7.79 6.65 -1.20
C PHE A 189 -8.11 7.67 -0.09
N GLY A 190 -9.29 7.57 0.51
CA GLY A 190 -9.69 8.44 1.62
C GLY A 190 -10.19 9.83 1.21
N SER A 191 -10.39 10.70 2.20
CA SER A 191 -10.87 12.08 2.09
C SER A 191 -10.36 12.90 3.27
N ASP A 192 -9.99 14.16 3.00
CA ASP A 192 -9.52 15.11 4.02
C ASP A 192 -10.62 15.39 5.06
N ALA A 193 -11.89 15.27 4.69
CA ALA A 193 -13.03 15.41 5.60
C ALA A 193 -13.04 14.37 6.73
N THR A 194 -12.45 13.20 6.46
CA THR A 194 -12.42 12.07 7.39
C THR A 194 -11.09 11.92 8.13
N GLY A 195 -10.09 12.76 7.79
CA GLY A 195 -8.73 12.67 8.33
C GLY A 195 -7.96 11.41 7.92
N ASP A 196 -8.52 10.61 7.01
CA ASP A 196 -7.91 9.46 6.39
C ASP A 196 -7.68 9.82 4.92
N ALA A 197 -6.51 10.36 4.58
CA ALA A 197 -6.16 10.81 3.24
C ALA A 197 -4.93 10.06 2.75
N THR A 198 -4.98 9.59 1.50
CA THR A 198 -3.88 8.89 0.83
C THR A 198 -3.54 9.59 -0.48
N ASP A 199 -2.27 9.92 -0.68
CA ASP A 199 -1.78 10.41 -1.97
C ASP A 199 -1.84 9.30 -3.03
N PHE A 200 -2.30 9.64 -4.22
CA PHE A 200 -2.39 8.71 -5.34
C PHE A 200 -1.93 9.35 -6.65
N SER A 201 -1.64 8.50 -7.65
CA SER A 201 -1.30 8.92 -9.00
C SER A 201 -1.90 7.96 -10.03
N PHE A 202 -2.05 8.44 -11.26
CA PHE A 202 -2.49 7.62 -12.40
C PHE A 202 -1.56 7.86 -13.58
N SER A 203 -1.42 6.85 -14.42
CA SER A 203 -0.71 6.95 -15.69
C SER A 203 -1.42 6.09 -16.73
N PHE A 204 -1.67 6.64 -17.91
CA PHE A 204 -2.29 5.91 -19.01
C PHE A 204 -1.91 6.54 -20.36
N TRP A 205 -2.02 5.75 -21.41
CA TRP A 205 -2.00 6.24 -22.79
C TRP A 205 -3.44 6.51 -23.24
N ALA A 206 -3.67 7.64 -23.89
CA ALA A 206 -4.97 7.97 -24.48
C ALA A 206 -4.81 8.29 -25.95
N LYS A 207 -5.73 7.77 -26.76
CA LYS A 207 -5.90 8.12 -28.17
C LYS A 207 -7.33 8.57 -28.38
N ILE A 208 -7.50 9.84 -28.73
CA ILE A 208 -8.81 10.45 -28.95
C ILE A 208 -9.11 10.36 -30.45
N TYR A 209 -10.23 9.72 -30.80
CA TYR A 209 -10.72 9.68 -32.18
C TYR A 209 -11.67 10.83 -32.47
N GLU A 210 -12.63 11.01 -31.58
CA GLU A 210 -13.68 12.01 -31.66
C GLU A 210 -13.99 12.51 -30.24
N GLN A 211 -14.44 13.75 -30.15
CA GLN A 211 -14.83 14.40 -28.90
C GLN A 211 -16.11 15.19 -29.14
N ALA A 212 -17.05 15.10 -28.21
CA ALA A 212 -18.34 15.79 -28.32
C ALA A 212 -18.70 16.63 -27.09
N ASP A 213 -17.96 16.48 -25.98
CA ASP A 213 -18.11 17.22 -24.72
C ASP A 213 -16.99 16.85 -23.69
N ASP A 214 -17.29 17.03 -22.39
CA ASP A 214 -16.53 16.60 -21.21
C ASP A 214 -16.59 15.07 -20.96
N GLN A 215 -16.36 14.25 -21.97
CA GLN A 215 -16.33 12.79 -21.80
C GLN A 215 -15.17 12.36 -20.89
N ALA A 216 -15.49 11.61 -19.83
CA ALA A 216 -14.50 11.11 -18.89
C ALA A 216 -13.64 9.98 -19.49
N PHE A 217 -12.32 10.08 -19.31
CA PHE A 217 -11.39 8.95 -19.45
C PHE A 217 -11.40 8.08 -18.20
N LEU A 218 -11.36 8.73 -17.02
CA LEU A 218 -11.33 8.10 -15.71
C LEU A 218 -12.08 8.99 -14.72
N SER A 219 -12.96 8.39 -13.94
CA SER A 219 -13.76 9.12 -12.95
C SER A 219 -14.23 8.19 -11.84
N ASN A 220 -14.33 8.72 -10.62
CA ASN A 220 -15.14 8.13 -9.56
C ASN A 220 -16.31 9.06 -9.14
N LYS A 221 -16.44 10.24 -9.76
CA LYS A 221 -17.47 11.22 -9.44
C LYS A 221 -18.68 11.14 -10.34
N ASN A 222 -19.83 11.60 -9.83
CA ASN A 222 -20.92 12.06 -10.68
C ASN A 222 -20.46 13.37 -11.37
N TRP A 223 -20.27 13.34 -12.68
CA TRP A 223 -19.73 14.47 -13.45
C TRP A 223 -20.78 15.51 -13.88
N ASP A 224 -22.06 15.35 -13.51
CA ASP A 224 -23.12 16.33 -13.79
C ASP A 224 -22.81 17.74 -13.25
N SER A 225 -21.92 17.83 -12.25
CA SER A 225 -21.42 19.10 -11.69
C SER A 225 -19.98 18.94 -11.21
N GLY A 226 -19.17 19.97 -11.45
CA GLY A 226 -17.81 20.06 -10.92
C GLY A 226 -17.76 20.08 -9.38
N GLY A 227 -18.83 20.53 -8.73
CA GLY A 227 -18.96 20.55 -7.27
C GLY A 227 -19.34 19.21 -6.64
N ASN A 228 -19.61 18.16 -7.42
CA ASN A 228 -19.88 16.84 -6.85
C ASN A 228 -18.57 16.20 -6.33
N PRO A 229 -18.59 15.45 -5.23
CA PRO A 229 -17.40 14.82 -4.65
C PRO A 229 -16.73 13.80 -5.59
N GLY A 230 -15.41 13.70 -5.48
CA GLY A 230 -14.55 12.82 -6.27
C GLY A 230 -13.78 13.55 -7.36
N PHE A 231 -13.16 12.79 -8.25
CA PHE A 231 -12.32 13.30 -9.33
C PHE A 231 -12.78 12.80 -10.70
N VAL A 232 -12.40 13.57 -11.73
CA VAL A 232 -12.53 13.21 -13.14
C VAL A 232 -11.33 13.71 -13.94
N ILE A 233 -10.89 12.87 -14.87
CA ILE A 233 -10.03 13.22 -16.00
C ILE A 233 -10.89 13.12 -17.25
N ALA A 234 -11.11 14.23 -17.94
CA ALA A 234 -11.97 14.31 -19.11
C ALA A 234 -11.29 15.04 -20.26
N THR A 235 -11.83 14.87 -21.47
CA THR A 235 -11.54 15.77 -22.59
C THR A 235 -12.27 17.09 -22.41
N GLU A 236 -11.72 18.20 -22.90
CA GLU A 236 -12.42 19.49 -23.06
C GLU A 236 -12.00 20.12 -24.39
N SER A 237 -12.74 21.11 -24.91
CA SER A 237 -12.52 21.62 -26.28
C SER A 237 -11.12 22.19 -26.53
N ASP A 238 -10.39 22.50 -25.46
CA ASP A 238 -9.04 23.05 -25.44
C ASP A 238 -7.98 22.07 -24.90
N GLY A 239 -8.35 20.82 -24.57
CA GLY A 239 -7.39 19.79 -24.16
C GLY A 239 -7.95 18.77 -23.17
N MET A 240 -7.20 18.55 -22.08
CA MET A 240 -7.61 17.66 -20.99
C MET A 240 -7.96 18.48 -19.76
N LYS A 241 -9.05 18.10 -19.11
CA LYS A 241 -9.54 18.66 -17.87
C LYS A 241 -9.27 17.71 -16.73
N TRP A 242 -8.74 18.25 -15.64
CA TRP A 242 -8.71 17.61 -14.34
C TRP A 242 -9.63 18.38 -13.39
N ASN A 243 -10.59 17.69 -12.77
CA ASN A 243 -11.40 18.27 -11.73
C ASN A 243 -11.46 17.33 -10.52
N VAL A 244 -11.24 17.89 -9.34
CA VAL A 244 -11.34 17.22 -8.05
C VAL A 244 -12.17 18.09 -7.13
N ASN A 245 -13.05 17.48 -6.37
CA ASN A 245 -13.75 18.11 -5.27
C ASN A 245 -13.81 17.11 -4.11
N ASP A 246 -13.49 17.57 -2.92
CA ASP A 246 -13.73 16.83 -1.68
C ASP A 246 -14.88 17.52 -0.93
N ASP A 247 -15.58 16.81 -0.04
CA ASP A 247 -16.67 17.35 0.77
C ASP A 247 -16.17 18.23 1.93
N VAL A 248 -14.96 18.80 1.81
CA VAL A 248 -14.37 19.70 2.80
C VAL A 248 -14.73 21.16 2.45
N PRO A 249 -15.37 21.90 3.37
CA PRO A 249 -15.67 23.33 3.20
C PRO A 249 -14.44 24.24 3.07
#